data_AF-A0A920EV47-F1
#
_entry.id   AF-A0A920EV47-F1
#
_cell.length_a   1.000
_cell.length_b   1.000
_cell.length_c   1.000
_cell.angle_alpha   90.00
_cell.angle_beta   90.00
_cell.angle_gamma   90.00
#
_symmetry.space_group_name_H-M   'P 1'
#
loop_
_entity.id
_entity.type
_entity.pdbx_description
1 polymer ?
#
loop_
_entity_poly.entity_id
_entity_poly.type
_entity_poly.pdbx_seq_one_letter_code
_entity_poly.pdbx_strand_id
1 'polypeptide(L)'
;MSVNPYLWQASLEILSSTMPLASVDSNSGIIITDWYNLKSKNNERVKISVLINSIELRADGVKVSIFKQVKNANTWNSSKVNPNIIQKLERKIIKKAGLLANAGN
;
A
#
# COMPACT_ATOMS: atom_id res chain seq x y z
N MET A 1 17.06 2.23 10.77
CA MET A 1 15.68 2.13 10.25
C MET A 1 14.90 1.26 11.21
N SER A 2 13.74 1.71 11.68
CA SER A 2 12.91 0.95 12.64
C SER A 2 12.07 -0.15 11.97
N VAL A 3 12.21 -0.32 10.66
CA VAL A 3 11.45 -1.26 9.83
C VAL A 3 12.38 -2.14 9.01
N ASN A 4 11.88 -3.31 8.62
CA ASN A 4 12.60 -4.20 7.73
C ASN A 4 12.87 -3.52 6.35
N PRO A 5 14.12 -3.45 5.88
CA PRO A 5 14.47 -2.72 4.65
C PRO A 5 13.84 -3.33 3.39
N TYR A 6 13.67 -4.65 3.33
CA TYR A 6 13.06 -5.32 2.18
C TYR A 6 11.55 -5.13 2.13
N LEU A 7 10.86 -5.18 3.28
CA LEU A 7 9.43 -4.83 3.37
C LEU A 7 9.20 -3.37 2.94
N TRP A 8 10.07 -2.47 3.39
CA TRP A 8 10.04 -1.06 3.03
C TRP A 8 10.21 -0.85 1.53
N GLN A 9 11.28 -1.40 0.95
CA GLN A 9 11.55 -1.28 -0.47
C GLN A 9 10.44 -1.90 -1.33
N ALA A 10 9.98 -3.11 -1.00
CA ALA A 10 8.89 -3.77 -1.72
C ALA A 10 7.60 -2.95 -1.70
N SER A 11 7.27 -2.34 -0.56
CA SER A 11 6.08 -1.48 -0.42
C SER A 11 6.19 -0.24 -1.30
N LEU A 12 7.35 0.43 -1.31
CA LEU A 12 7.59 1.60 -2.15
C LEU A 12 7.52 1.26 -3.65
N GLU A 13 8.16 0.19 -4.09
CA GLU A 13 8.14 -0.21 -5.51
C GLU A 13 6.72 -0.54 -5.98
N ILE A 14 5.95 -1.27 -5.17
CA ILE A 14 4.59 -1.67 -5.54
C ILE A 14 3.66 -0.47 -5.62
N LEU A 15 3.70 0.43 -4.64
CA LEU A 15 2.80 1.60 -4.60
C LEU A 15 3.18 2.66 -5.64
N SER A 16 4.46 3.03 -5.70
CA SER A 16 4.93 4.11 -6.59
C SER A 16 4.80 3.76 -8.07
N SER A 17 4.75 2.48 -8.43
CA SER A 17 4.56 2.03 -9.81
C SER A 17 3.26 2.52 -10.46
N THR A 18 2.23 2.80 -9.67
CA THR A 18 0.88 3.09 -10.18
C THR A 18 0.27 4.36 -9.57
N MET A 19 0.68 4.75 -8.36
CA MET A 19 0.06 5.85 -7.61
C MET A 19 1.12 6.83 -7.08
N PRO A 20 0.88 8.15 -7.16
CA PRO A 20 1.72 9.14 -6.50
C PRO A 20 1.73 8.92 -4.98
N LEU A 21 2.87 9.19 -4.34
CA LEU A 21 3.04 9.09 -2.89
C LEU A 21 2.78 10.46 -2.24
N ALA A 22 1.87 10.50 -1.27
CA ALA A 22 1.55 11.69 -0.51
C ALA A 22 2.49 11.87 0.70
N SER A 23 2.85 10.78 1.36
CA SER A 23 3.70 10.79 2.54
C SER A 23 4.45 9.47 2.70
N VAL A 24 5.72 9.57 3.10
CA VAL A 24 6.63 8.45 3.28
C VAL A 24 7.46 8.71 4.53
N ASP A 25 7.24 7.94 5.59
CA ASP A 25 7.97 8.03 6.86
C ASP A 25 8.53 6.65 7.23
N SER A 26 9.84 6.48 7.03
CA SER A 26 10.55 5.23 7.33
C SER A 26 10.84 5.01 8.81
N ASN A 27 10.74 6.06 9.64
CA ASN A 27 10.90 5.93 11.09
C ASN A 27 9.65 5.35 11.72
N SER A 28 8.48 5.80 11.27
CA SER A 28 7.17 5.30 11.70
C SER A 28 6.68 4.09 10.90
N GLY A 29 7.36 3.75 9.80
CA GLY A 29 6.98 2.64 8.92
C GLY A 29 5.72 2.89 8.09
N ILE A 30 5.40 4.15 7.81
CA ILE A 30 4.16 4.56 7.16
C ILE A 30 4.44 5.01 5.72
N ILE A 31 3.67 4.48 4.78
CA ILE A 31 3.62 4.95 3.39
C ILE A 31 2.17 5.25 3.04
N ILE A 32 1.89 6.44 2.52
CA ILE A 32 0.55 6.89 2.14
C ILE A 32 0.58 7.40 0.71
N THR A 33 -0.33 6.92 -0.12
CA THR A 33 -0.51 7.42 -1.48
C THR A 33 -1.40 8.66 -1.50
N ASP A 34 -1.32 9.43 -2.58
CA ASP A 34 -2.36 10.38 -2.92
C ASP A 34 -3.66 9.67 -3.32
N TRP A 35 -4.73 10.45 -3.43
CA TRP A 35 -5.95 9.99 -4.06
C TRP A 35 -5.71 9.76 -5.55
N TYR A 36 -5.87 8.52 -6.00
CA TYR A 36 -5.71 8.12 -7.39
C TYR A 36 -7.07 7.75 -8.00
N ASN A 37 -7.41 8.35 -9.15
CA ASN A 37 -8.62 7.99 -9.88
C ASN A 37 -8.40 6.67 -10.62
N LEU A 38 -9.33 5.72 -10.47
CA LEU A 38 -9.25 4.46 -11.21
C LEU A 38 -9.50 4.77 -12.68
N LYS A 39 -8.55 4.46 -13.57
CA LYS A 39 -8.60 4.81 -15.01
C LYS A 39 -9.90 4.40 -15.72
N SER A 40 -10.60 3.39 -15.22
CA SER A 40 -11.89 2.92 -15.75
C SER A 40 -13.10 3.76 -15.31
N LYS A 41 -12.96 4.61 -14.28
CA LYS A 41 -14.07 5.32 -13.64
C LYS A 41 -13.60 6.65 -13.01
N ASN A 42 -13.81 7.75 -13.73
CA ASN A 42 -13.44 9.10 -13.27
C ASN A 42 -14.20 9.58 -12.02
N ASN A 43 -15.24 8.86 -11.59
CA ASN A 43 -15.97 9.11 -10.35
C ASN A 43 -15.52 8.22 -9.18
N GLU A 44 -14.49 7.38 -9.34
CA GLU A 44 -13.94 6.58 -8.25
C GLU A 44 -12.49 6.96 -7.97
N ARG A 45 -12.17 7.21 -6.70
CA ARG A 45 -10.81 7.46 -6.24
C ARG A 45 -10.42 6.53 -5.11
N VAL A 46 -9.15 6.18 -5.08
CA VAL A 46 -8.56 5.28 -4.08
C VAL A 46 -7.34 5.94 -3.45
N LYS A 47 -7.21 5.80 -2.13
CA LYS A 47 -6.01 6.11 -1.36
C LYS A 47 -5.58 4.84 -0.64
N ILE A 48 -4.29 4.55 -0.62
CA ILE A 48 -3.72 3.40 0.05
C ILE A 48 -2.79 3.90 1.15
N SER A 49 -2.86 3.26 2.31
CA SER A 49 -1.91 3.41 3.40
C SER A 49 -1.32 2.05 3.74
N VAL A 50 -0.01 2.00 3.90
CA VAL A 50 0.75 0.83 4.30
C VAL A 50 1.47 1.16 5.59
N LEU A 51 1.31 0.28 6.58
CA LEU A 51 2.03 0.30 7.83
C LEU A 51 2.93 -0.94 7.88
N ILE A 52 4.22 -0.73 8.10
CA ILE A 52 5.20 -1.78 8.32
C ILE A 52 5.49 -1.81 9.82
N ASN A 53 5.09 -2.89 10.48
CA ASN A 53 5.13 -3.05 11.93
C ASN A 53 6.15 -4.12 12.36
N SER A 54 7.09 -4.49 11.48
CA SER A 54 8.06 -5.55 11.74
C SER A 54 9.46 -5.18 11.24
N ILE A 55 10.45 -5.60 12.02
CA ILE A 55 11.88 -5.61 11.65
C ILE A 55 12.29 -6.92 10.97
N GLU A 56 11.52 -7.98 11.16
CA GLU A 56 11.71 -9.29 10.52
C GLU A 56 10.80 -9.45 9.29
N LEU A 57 11.20 -10.32 8.36
CA LEU A 57 10.36 -10.67 7.21
C LEU A 57 9.32 -11.73 7.63
N ARG A 58 8.11 -11.27 7.95
CA ARG A 58 7.00 -12.13 8.41
C ARG A 58 5.70 -11.85 7.65
N ALA A 59 4.78 -12.81 7.67
CA ALA A 59 3.50 -12.73 6.97
C ALA A 59 2.56 -11.64 7.51
N ASP A 60 2.75 -11.22 8.75
CA ASP A 60 1.99 -10.20 9.47
C ASP A 60 2.73 -8.86 9.61
N GLY A 61 3.92 -8.75 9.01
CA GLY A 61 4.82 -7.59 9.13
C GLY A 61 4.40 -6.35 8.34
N VAL A 62 3.30 -6.44 7.59
CA VAL A 62 2.73 -5.34 6.80
C VAL A 62 1.22 -5.35 6.95
N LYS A 63 0.65 -4.17 7.19
CA LYS A 63 -0.79 -3.94 7.22
C LYS A 63 -1.17 -2.93 6.15
N VAL A 64 -2.13 -3.28 5.31
CA VAL A 64 -2.61 -2.42 4.23
C VAL A 64 -4.02 -1.90 4.56
N SER A 65 -4.23 -0.61 4.35
CA SER A 65 -5.55 0.04 4.41
C SER A 65 -5.86 0.70 3.08
N ILE A 66 -7.03 0.38 2.50
CA ILE A 66 -7.47 0.94 1.22
C ILE A 66 -8.75 1.74 1.47
N PHE A 67 -8.68 3.02 1.17
CA PHE A 67 -9.80 3.95 1.23
C PHE A 67 -10.32 4.16 -0.19
N LYS A 68 -11.57 3.81 -0.45
CA LYS A 68 -12.23 4.05 -1.73
C LYS A 68 -13.36 5.05 -1.54
N GLN A 69 -13.44 6.03 -2.43
CA GLN A 69 -14.53 6.98 -2.49
C GLN A 69 -15.14 7.02 -3.89
N VAL A 70 -16.47 7.16 -3.94
CA VAL A 70 -17.24 7.31 -5.16
C VAL A 70 -17.88 8.69 -5.15
N LYS A 71 -17.77 9.42 -6.25
CA LYS A 71 -18.39 10.72 -6.44
C LYS A 71 -19.86 10.51 -6.82
N ASN A 72 -20.76 10.97 -5.95
CA ASN A 72 -22.19 11.06 -6.23
C ASN A 72 -22.56 12.55 -6.27
N ALA A 73 -23.01 13.00 -7.44
CA ALA A 73 -23.16 14.42 -7.77
C ALA A 73 -21.84 15.19 -7.48
N ASN A 74 -21.84 16.02 -6.43
CA ASN A 74 -20.68 16.83 -6.03
C ASN A 74 -20.05 16.39 -4.70
N THR A 75 -20.44 15.23 -4.16
CA THR A 75 -19.94 14.73 -2.86
C THR A 75 -19.19 13.41 -3.02
N TRP A 76 -18.10 13.26 -2.27
CA TRP A 76 -17.34 12.02 -2.20
C TRP A 76 -17.83 11.17 -1.05
N ASN A 77 -18.35 9.98 -1.37
CA ASN A 77 -18.87 9.05 -0.38
C ASN A 77 -17.96 7.83 -0.26
N SER A 78 -17.66 7.42 0.97
CA SER A 78 -16.88 6.22 1.24
C SER A 78 -17.59 4.98 0.71
N SER A 79 -16.84 4.10 0.06
CA SER A 79 -17.36 2.87 -0.52
C SER A 79 -16.54 1.68 -0.07
N LYS A 80 -17.21 0.55 0.14
CA LYS A 80 -16.57 -0.67 0.63
C LYS A 80 -15.54 -1.19 -0.39
N VAL A 81 -14.38 -1.57 0.12
CA VAL A 81 -13.34 -2.28 -0.61
C VAL A 81 -13.45 -3.75 -0.26
N ASN A 82 -13.28 -4.63 -1.27
CA ASN A 82 -13.27 -6.06 -1.02
C ASN A 82 -12.04 -6.44 -0.17
N PRO A 83 -12.20 -7.07 1.01
CA PRO A 83 -11.08 -7.48 1.86
C PRO A 83 -10.05 -8.36 1.15
N ASN A 84 -10.46 -9.15 0.15
CA ASN A 84 -9.56 -9.98 -0.64
C ASN A 84 -8.54 -9.15 -1.43
N ILE A 85 -8.87 -7.90 -1.80
CA ILE A 85 -7.92 -7.00 -2.48
C ILE A 85 -6.83 -6.56 -1.51
N ILE A 86 -7.19 -6.27 -0.27
CA ILE A 86 -6.26 -5.88 0.80
C ILE A 86 -5.25 -7.01 1.05
N GLN A 87 -5.77 -8.23 1.29
CA GLN A 87 -4.92 -9.41 1.51
C GLN A 87 -4.02 -9.73 0.32
N LYS A 88 -4.52 -9.56 -0.92
CA LYS A 88 -3.69 -9.74 -2.12
C LYS A 88 -2.55 -8.72 -2.18
N LEU A 89 -2.79 -7.47 -1.81
CA LEU A 89 -1.76 -6.44 -1.81
C LEU A 89 -0.71 -6.70 -0.72
N GLU A 90 -1.13 -7.08 0.49
CA GLU A 90 -0.23 -7.50 1.57
C GLU A 90 0.68 -8.65 1.13
N ARG A 91 0.09 -9.73 0.60
CA ARG A 91 0.85 -10.88 0.08
C ARG A 91 1.80 -10.50 -1.04
N LYS A 92 1.39 -9.58 -1.93
CA LYS A 92 2.26 -9.10 -3.03
C LYS A 92 3.49 -8.38 -2.48
N ILE A 93 3.32 -7.55 -1.46
CA ILE A 93 4.41 -6.85 -0.77
C ILE A 93 5.35 -7.86 -0.10
N ILE A 94 4.83 -8.77 0.72
CA ILE A 94 5.63 -9.77 1.43
C ILE A 94 6.40 -10.65 0.45
N LYS A 95 5.75 -11.12 -0.62
CA LYS A 95 6.40 -11.94 -1.66
C LYS A 95 7.54 -11.19 -2.32
N LYS A 96 7.32 -9.93 -2.72
CA LYS A 96 8.35 -9.10 -3.36
C LYS A 96 9.51 -8.84 -2.39
N ALA A 97 9.24 -8.59 -1.12
CA ALA A 97 10.28 -8.44 -0.10
C ALA A 97 11.13 -9.69 0.07
N GLY A 98 10.52 -10.88 0.08
CA GLY A 98 11.25 -12.15 0.10
C GLY A 98 12.14 -12.35 -1.14
N LEU A 99 11.68 -11.94 -2.32
CA LEU A 99 12.51 -11.97 -3.53
C LEU A 99 13.71 -11.01 -3.43
N LEU A 100 13.50 -9.80 -2.90
CA LEU A 100 14.59 -8.83 -2.70
C LEU A 100 15.61 -9.33 -1.68
N ALA A 101 15.15 -9.96 -0.58
CA ALA A 101 16.03 -10.55 0.43
C ALA A 101 16.87 -11.69 -0.13
N ASN A 102 16.28 -12.57 -0.95
CA ASN A 102 17.00 -13.70 -1.55
C ASN A 102 17.97 -13.28 -2.67
N ALA A 103 17.70 -12.17 -3.36
CA ALA A 103 18.57 -11.66 -4.43
C ALA A 103 19.78 -10.87 -3.92
N GLY A 104 19.76 -10.47 -2.64
CA GLY A 104 20.87 -9.76 -1.99
C GLY A 104 21.86 -10.66 -1.25
N ASN A 105 21.66 -11.98 -1.30
CA ASN A 105 22.56 -13.02 -0.78
C ASN A 105 23.28 -13.71 -1.95
#